data_AF-A0A165U010-F1
#
_entry.id   AF-A0A165U010-F1
#
_cell.length_a   1.000
_cell.length_b   1.000
_cell.length_c   1.000
_cell.angle_alpha   90.00
_cell.angle_beta   90.00
_cell.angle_gamma   90.00
#
_symmetry.space_group_name_H-M   'P 1'
#
loop_
_entity.id
_entity.type
_entity.pdbx_description
1 polymer ?
#
loop_
_entity_poly.entity_id
_entity_poly.type
_entity_poly.pdbx_seq_one_letter_code
_entity_poly.pdbx_strand_id
1 'polypeptide(L)'
;LAYVEWFTPFSAAPDHNTGLYKIQRTIRNGERQASVVPVTQIERSVHLLPKFGPVVPREWSSSTVLDTAPAFYVNPFLDRHTFVTFL
;
A
#
# COMPACT_ATOMS: atom_id res chain seq x y z
N LEU A 1 -2.03 -19.42 -9.23
CA LEU A 1 -1.29 -18.20 -9.61
C LEU A 1 -2.15 -16.99 -9.27
N ALA A 2 -1.55 -15.84 -9.01
CA ALA A 2 -2.24 -14.57 -8.77
C ALA A 2 -1.58 -13.45 -9.58
N TYR A 3 -2.38 -12.58 -10.18
CA TYR A 3 -1.91 -11.33 -10.77
C TYR A 3 -1.79 -10.29 -9.66
N VAL A 4 -0.64 -9.63 -9.57
CA VAL A 4 -0.37 -8.59 -8.58
C VAL A 4 0.15 -7.33 -9.25
N GLU A 5 -0.29 -6.18 -8.74
CA GLU A 5 0.27 -4.87 -9.08
C GLU A 5 1.21 -4.43 -7.97
N TRP A 6 2.41 -4.02 -8.32
CA TRP A 6 3.45 -3.71 -7.35
C TRP A 6 3.32 -2.29 -6.81
N PHE A 7 3.58 -2.16 -5.51
CA PHE A 7 3.84 -0.87 -4.87
C PHE A 7 5.34 -0.61 -4.76
N THR A 8 5.71 0.64 -4.51
CA THR A 8 7.08 1.05 -4.20
C THR A 8 7.56 0.34 -2.93
N PRO A 9 8.86 -0.01 -2.84
CA PRO A 9 9.45 -0.50 -1.60
C PRO A 9 9.24 0.50 -0.46
N PHE A 10 9.29 0.00 0.78
CA PHE A 10 9.31 0.87 1.95
C PHE A 10 10.58 1.73 1.97
N SER A 11 10.42 2.97 2.43
CA SER A 11 11.54 3.82 2.79
C SER A 11 12.31 3.22 3.97
N ALA A 12 13.58 3.61 4.11
CA ALA A 12 14.43 3.14 5.20
C ALA A 12 13.86 3.46 6.60
N ALA A 13 13.11 4.55 6.72
CA ALA A 13 12.39 4.94 7.92
C ALA A 13 10.92 5.22 7.61
N PRO A 14 10.00 4.99 8.56
CA PRO A 14 8.59 5.37 8.40
C PRO A 14 8.41 6.89 8.42
N ASP A 15 7.20 7.34 8.11
CA ASP A 15 6.81 8.74 8.28
C ASP A 15 6.96 9.16 9.75
N HIS A 16 7.65 10.27 10.00
CA HIS A 16 8.03 10.70 11.34
C HIS A 16 6.83 11.01 12.26
N ASN A 17 5.73 11.50 11.70
CA ASN A 17 4.58 11.95 12.49
C ASN A 17 3.64 10.80 12.83
N THR A 18 3.54 9.82 11.94
CA THR A 18 2.54 8.75 12.04
C THR A 18 3.15 7.39 12.36
N GLY A 19 4.45 7.19 12.11
CA GLY A 19 5.12 5.89 12.22
C GLY A 19 4.70 4.89 11.14
N LEU A 20 3.98 5.33 10.09
CA LEU A 20 3.48 4.47 9.02
C LEU A 20 4.39 4.52 7.79
N TYR A 21 4.39 3.46 6.99
CA TYR A 21 5.20 3.41 5.77
C TYR A 21 4.39 3.91 4.56
N LYS A 22 4.88 4.96 3.90
CA LYS A 22 4.26 5.47 2.67
C LYS A 22 4.63 4.56 1.50
N ILE A 23 3.64 4.14 0.73
CA ILE A 23 3.81 3.44 -0.54
C ILE A 23 2.99 4.07 -1.67
N GLN A 24 3.43 3.86 -2.91
CA GLN A 24 2.75 4.30 -4.13
C GLN A 24 2.74 3.18 -5.14
N ARG A 25 1.79 3.17 -6.08
CA ARG A 25 1.82 2.18 -7.17
C ARG A 25 3.07 2.40 -8.02
N THR A 26 3.80 1.32 -8.34
CA THR A 26 4.98 1.42 -9.19
C THR A 26 4.53 1.56 -10.63
N ILE A 27 4.89 2.67 -11.27
CA ILE A 27 4.54 2.97 -12.66
C ILE A 27 5.83 3.02 -13.48
N ARG A 28 5.88 2.27 -14.59
CA ARG A 28 6.99 2.27 -15.54
C ARG A 28 6.45 2.47 -16.95
N ASN A 29 6.99 3.45 -17.68
CA ASN A 29 6.53 3.80 -19.03
C ASN A 29 5.03 4.10 -19.15
N GLY A 30 4.42 4.68 -18.09
CA GLY A 30 3.00 5.02 -18.06
C GLY A 30 2.08 3.87 -17.64
N GLU A 31 2.60 2.67 -17.42
CA GLU A 31 1.81 1.51 -17.00
C GLU A 31 2.14 1.04 -15.59
N ARG A 32 1.15 0.45 -14.91
CA ARG A 32 1.34 -0.17 -13.60
C ARG A 32 2.24 -1.39 -13.75
N GLN A 33 3.28 -1.45 -12.95
CA GLN A 33 4.14 -2.63 -12.92
C GLN A 33 3.37 -3.78 -12.26
N ALA A 34 3.28 -4.90 -12.98
CA ALA A 34 2.54 -6.07 -12.52
C ALA A 34 3.30 -7.37 -12.81
N SER A 35 2.90 -8.45 -12.14
CA SER A 35 3.46 -9.79 -12.33
C SER A 35 2.43 -10.87 -11.99
N VAL A 36 2.66 -12.08 -12.50
CA VAL A 36 1.89 -13.26 -12.10
C VAL A 36 2.78 -14.10 -11.17
N VAL A 37 2.34 -14.29 -9.93
CA VAL A 37 3.11 -14.98 -8.88
C VAL A 37 2.39 -16.26 -8.41
N PRO A 38 3.10 -17.28 -7.91
CA PRO A 38 2.50 -18.35 -7.12
C PRO A 38 1.75 -17.78 -5.91
N VAL A 39 0.56 -18.30 -5.62
CA VAL A 39 -0.23 -17.86 -4.46
C VAL A 39 0.50 -18.14 -3.15
N THR A 40 1.37 -19.13 -3.14
CA THR A 40 2.25 -19.47 -2.01
C THR A 40 3.28 -18.39 -1.66
N GLN A 41 3.46 -17.36 -2.50
CA GLN A 41 4.28 -16.18 -2.19
C GLN A 41 3.48 -15.06 -1.51
N ILE A 42 2.15 -15.21 -1.36
CA ILE A 42 1.29 -14.25 -0.67
C ILE A 42 1.11 -14.72 0.77
N GLU A 43 1.70 -13.99 1.70
CA GLU A 43 1.66 -14.34 3.12
C GLU A 43 0.35 -13.90 3.78
N ARG A 44 0.01 -12.60 3.67
CA ARG A 44 -1.14 -12.02 4.37
C ARG A 44 -1.55 -10.66 3.84
N SER A 45 -2.77 -10.27 4.19
CA SER A 45 -3.27 -8.91 3.97
C SER A 45 -2.60 -7.91 4.91
N VAL A 46 -2.48 -6.67 4.44
CA VAL A 46 -2.02 -5.52 5.24
C VAL A 46 -3.08 -4.42 5.19
N HIS A 47 -3.08 -3.54 6.19
CA HIS A 47 -4.01 -2.41 6.21
C HIS A 47 -3.42 -1.21 5.46
N LEU A 48 -4.05 -0.85 4.35
CA LEU A 48 -3.75 0.33 3.55
C LEU A 48 -4.67 1.48 3.94
N LEU A 49 -4.07 2.58 4.39
CA LEU A 49 -4.75 3.84 4.67
C LEU A 49 -4.49 4.80 3.51
N PRO A 50 -5.50 5.34 2.83
CA PRO A 50 -5.28 6.34 1.78
C PRO A 50 -4.52 7.54 2.34
N LYS A 51 -3.49 8.00 1.63
CA LYS A 51 -2.83 9.27 1.99
C LYS A 51 -3.73 10.41 1.53
N PHE A 52 -4.45 11.01 2.47
CA PHE A 52 -5.30 12.17 2.20
C PHE A 52 -4.46 13.43 1.92
N GLY A 53 -4.89 14.19 0.91
CA GLY A 53 -4.42 15.55 0.67
C GLY A 53 -5.26 16.57 1.45
N PRO A 54 -5.03 17.88 1.22
CA PRO A 54 -5.82 18.95 1.85
C PRO A 54 -7.31 18.88 1.53
N VAL A 55 -7.66 18.33 0.37
CA VAL A 55 -9.04 18.10 -0.07
C VAL A 55 -9.17 16.65 -0.49
N VAL A 56 -10.17 15.95 0.07
CA VAL A 56 -10.46 14.56 -0.28
C VAL A 56 -11.39 14.54 -1.49
N PRO A 57 -11.06 13.80 -2.56
CA PRO A 57 -11.93 13.67 -3.73
C PRO A 57 -13.29 13.06 -3.34
N ARG A 58 -14.38 13.61 -3.89
CA ARG A 58 -15.77 13.23 -3.49
C ARG A 58 -16.18 11.86 -4.02
N GLU A 59 -15.52 11.39 -5.07
CA GLU A 59 -15.69 10.10 -5.71
C GLU A 59 -15.05 8.95 -4.92
N TRP A 60 -14.27 9.26 -3.88
CA TRP A 60 -13.70 8.25 -3.00
C TRP A 60 -14.78 7.63 -2.12
N SER A 61 -14.89 6.32 -2.24
CA SER A 61 -15.69 5.46 -1.37
C SER A 61 -14.82 4.30 -0.90
N SER A 62 -15.30 3.52 0.06
CA SER A 62 -14.62 2.29 0.49
C SER A 62 -14.34 1.32 -0.67
N SER A 63 -15.17 1.35 -1.71
CA SER A 63 -15.04 0.48 -2.88
C SER A 63 -14.11 1.02 -3.98
N THR A 64 -13.83 2.33 -4.00
CA THR A 64 -13.07 2.97 -5.10
C THR A 64 -11.71 3.50 -4.67
N VAL A 65 -11.52 3.74 -3.36
CA VAL A 65 -10.34 4.45 -2.87
C VAL A 65 -9.04 3.65 -3.05
N LEU A 66 -9.10 2.32 -2.98
CA LEU A 66 -7.92 1.46 -3.18
C LEU A 66 -7.40 1.49 -4.63
N ASP A 67 -8.25 1.82 -5.60
CA ASP A 67 -7.87 1.92 -7.01
C ASP A 67 -7.41 3.32 -7.43
N THR A 68 -7.97 4.34 -6.78
CA THR A 68 -7.86 5.75 -7.20
C THR A 68 -6.90 6.58 -6.36
N ALA A 69 -6.63 6.20 -5.10
CA ALA A 69 -5.72 6.97 -4.26
C ALA A 69 -4.26 6.88 -4.78
N PRO A 70 -3.54 8.01 -4.86
CA PRO A 70 -2.20 8.06 -5.45
C PRO A 70 -1.10 7.47 -4.54
N ALA A 71 -1.40 7.33 -3.25
CA ALA A 71 -0.49 6.82 -2.24
C ALA A 71 -1.27 6.27 -1.05
N PHE A 72 -0.64 5.34 -0.33
CA PHE A 72 -1.17 4.75 0.88
C PHE A 72 -0.12 4.76 1.99
N TYR A 73 -0.59 4.68 3.23
CA TYR A 73 0.21 4.32 4.38
C TYR A 73 -0.08 2.87 4.76
N VAL A 74 0.97 2.08 4.97
CA VAL A 74 0.89 0.75 5.57
C VAL A 74 0.99 0.89 7.07
N ASN A 75 0.04 0.30 7.79
CA ASN A 75 -0.01 0.35 9.24
C ASN A 75 0.69 -0.85 9.89
N PRO A 76 1.90 -0.70 10.45
CA PRO A 76 2.58 -1.79 11.15
C PRO A 76 1.91 -2.15 12.50
N PHE A 77 1.05 -1.30 13.03
CA PHE A 77 0.45 -1.45 14.36
C PHE A 77 -0.92 -2.14 14.36
N LEU A 78 -1.38 -2.65 13.21
CA LEU A 78 -2.70 -3.31 13.11
C LEU A 78 -2.80 -4.55 14.01
N ASP A 79 -1.74 -5.36 14.01
CA ASP A 79 -1.67 -6.62 14.73
C ASP A 79 -0.22 -7.01 15.02
N ARG A 80 -0.03 -7.99 15.92
CA ARG A 80 1.29 -8.44 16.37
C ARG A 80 2.18 -8.95 15.23
N HIS A 81 1.62 -9.66 14.26
CA HIS A 81 2.41 -10.19 13.15
C HIS A 81 2.91 -9.06 12.27
N THR A 82 2.02 -8.12 11.91
CA THR A 82 2.39 -6.96 11.10
C THR A 82 3.46 -6.12 11.80
N PHE A 83 3.36 -5.96 13.12
CA PHE A 83 4.35 -5.24 13.93
C PHE A 83 5.73 -5.90 13.84
N VAL A 84 5.82 -7.20 14.09
CA VAL A 84 7.09 -7.96 14.06
C VAL A 84 7.65 -8.08 12.63
N THR A 85 6.81 -8.07 11.59
CA THR A 85 7.28 -8.18 10.21
C THR A 85 7.94 -6.89 9.70
N PHE A 86 7.47 -5.72 10.15
CA PHE A 86 7.90 -4.43 9.59
C PHE A 86 8.81 -3.59 10.48
N LEU A 87 8.89 -3.88 11.78
CA LEU A 87 9.71 -3.19 12.77
C LEU A 87 10.64 -4.17 13.48
#